data_AF-A0A086ZYX5-F1
#
_entry.id   AF-A0A086ZYX5-F1
#
_cell.length_a   1.000
_cell.length_b   1.000
_cell.length_c   1.000
_cell.angle_alpha   90.00
_cell.angle_beta   90.00
_cell.angle_gamma   90.00
#
_symmetry.space_group_name_H-M   'P 1'
#
loop_
_entity.id
_entity.type
_entity.pdbx_description
1 polymer ?
#
loop_
_entity_poly.entity_id
_entity_poly.type
_entity_poly.pdbx_seq_one_letter_code
_entity_poly.pdbx_strand_id
1 'polypeptide(L)'
;MTTWNNLYASAQRIDQLTELTPGDIAFLTGPHNMMVAFRIRKMLRKSDGITFLWVTDMRSYQLGGHSPLRFDHALRDGKTIE
;
A
#
# COMPACT_ATOMS: atom_id res chain seq x y z
N MET A 1 -15.44 11.69 7.97
CA MET A 1 -14.50 10.63 8.41
C MET A 1 -15.02 9.30 7.88
N THR A 2 -14.26 8.60 7.04
CA THR A 2 -14.61 7.25 6.59
C THR A 2 -14.20 6.26 7.68
N THR A 3 -15.15 5.58 8.30
CA THR A 3 -14.90 4.50 9.26
C THR A 3 -14.28 3.30 8.54
N TRP A 4 -13.37 2.55 9.19
CA TRP A 4 -12.75 1.35 8.61
C TRP A 4 -13.76 0.37 7.99
N ASN A 5 -14.93 0.19 8.63
CA ASN A 5 -16.00 -0.68 8.13
C ASN A 5 -16.59 -0.21 6.79
N ASN A 6 -16.73 1.11 6.59
CA ASN A 6 -17.24 1.65 5.33
C ASN A 6 -16.21 1.49 4.21
N LEU A 7 -14.92 1.60 4.56
CA LEU A 7 -13.84 1.43 3.60
C LEU A 7 -13.80 0.00 3.07
N TYR A 8 -13.95 -1.02 3.91
CA TYR A 8 -14.03 -2.42 3.43
C TYR A 8 -15.27 -2.70 2.57
N ALA A 9 -16.39 -2.03 2.83
CA ALA A 9 -17.63 -2.26 2.09
C ALA A 9 -17.63 -1.63 0.68
N SER A 10 -16.85 -0.55 0.47
CA SER A 10 -16.88 0.23 -0.77
C SER A 10 -15.52 0.41 -1.45
N ALA A 11 -14.43 -0.07 -0.87
CA ALA A 11 -13.10 0.09 -1.46
C ALA A 11 -12.90 -0.90 -2.60
N GLN A 12 -12.25 -0.41 -3.65
CA GLN A 12 -11.70 -1.26 -4.69
C GLN A 12 -10.47 -1.97 -4.13
N ARG A 13 -10.47 -3.29 -4.20
CA ARG A 13 -9.29 -4.11 -3.94
C ARG A 13 -8.31 -3.99 -5.11
N ILE A 14 -7.04 -3.80 -4.79
CA ILE A 14 -5.94 -3.74 -5.75
C ILE A 14 -4.98 -4.87 -5.43
N ASP A 15 -4.85 -5.83 -6.34
CA ASP A 15 -4.00 -7.01 -6.15
C ASP A 15 -2.65 -6.89 -6.86
N GLN A 16 -2.42 -5.83 -7.65
CA GLN A 16 -1.18 -5.61 -8.38
C GLN A 16 -0.41 -4.38 -7.85
N LEU A 17 0.85 -4.57 -7.49
CA LEU A 17 1.74 -3.50 -6.99
C LEU A 17 1.90 -2.34 -7.99
N THR A 18 1.82 -2.65 -9.29
CA THR A 18 1.91 -1.68 -10.39
C THR A 18 0.72 -0.73 -10.45
N GLU A 19 -0.44 -1.14 -9.91
CA GLU A 19 -1.68 -0.36 -9.93
C GLU A 19 -1.83 0.57 -8.73
N LEU A 20 -0.93 0.47 -7.74
CA LEU A 20 -0.95 1.36 -6.58
C LEU A 20 -0.77 2.83 -6.98
N THR A 21 -1.38 3.70 -6.18
CA THR A 21 -1.25 5.15 -6.23
C THR A 21 -1.14 5.72 -4.81
N PRO A 22 -0.54 6.91 -4.63
CA PRO A 22 -0.65 7.63 -3.37
C PRO A 22 -2.12 7.82 -2.98
N GLY A 23 -2.44 7.54 -1.71
CA GLY A 23 -3.80 7.57 -1.19
C GLY A 23 -4.40 6.18 -0.94
N ASP A 24 -3.87 5.12 -1.56
CA ASP A 24 -4.29 3.74 -1.30
C ASP A 24 -3.85 3.28 0.09
N ILE A 25 -4.58 2.35 0.70
CA ILE A 25 -4.16 1.66 1.92
C ILE A 25 -3.50 0.35 1.52
N ALA A 26 -2.17 0.27 1.62
CA ALA A 26 -1.41 -0.93 1.30
C ALA A 26 -1.36 -1.88 2.50
N PHE A 27 -1.50 -3.18 2.21
CA PHE A 27 -1.30 -4.29 3.14
C PHE A 27 -0.05 -5.04 2.72
N LEU A 28 0.95 -5.05 3.59
CA LEU A 28 2.21 -5.75 3.39
C LEU A 28 2.31 -6.89 4.39
N THR A 29 2.81 -8.02 3.91
CA THR A 29 3.15 -9.18 4.75
C THR A 29 4.65 -9.34 4.85
N GLY A 30 5.13 -9.88 5.96
CA GLY A 30 6.53 -10.18 6.19
C GLY A 30 6.75 -11.46 7.01
N PRO A 31 8.00 -11.72 7.44
CA PRO A 31 8.33 -12.86 8.27
C PRO A 31 7.51 -12.91 9.56
N HIS A 32 7.36 -14.12 10.13
CA HIS A 32 6.66 -14.34 11.40
C HIS A 32 5.19 -13.87 11.41
N ASN A 33 4.49 -13.99 10.28
CA ASN A 33 3.09 -13.56 10.12
C ASN A 33 2.88 -12.06 10.40
N MET A 34 3.93 -11.25 10.24
CA MET A 34 3.81 -9.80 10.38
C MET A 34 2.95 -9.26 9.24
N MET A 35 1.90 -8.50 9.58
CA MET A 35 1.11 -7.73 8.64
C MET A 35 1.16 -6.25 9.02
N VAL A 36 1.38 -5.39 8.02
CA VAL A 36 1.39 -3.94 8.19
C VAL A 36 0.41 -3.33 7.19
N ALA A 37 -0.51 -2.52 7.68
CA ALA A 37 -1.43 -1.75 6.86
C ALA A 37 -1.17 -0.24 7.04
N PHE A 38 -1.08 0.51 5.95
CA PHE A 38 -0.91 1.97 6.01
C PHE A 38 -1.38 2.67 4.75
N ARG A 39 -1.76 3.94 4.88
CA ARG A 39 -2.05 4.80 3.74
C ARG A 39 -0.76 5.27 3.08
N ILE A 40 -0.62 5.02 1.79
CA ILE A 40 0.53 5.40 1.00
C ILE A 40 0.51 6.91 0.80
N ARG A 41 1.54 7.62 1.24
CA ARG A 41 1.66 9.07 1.03
C ARG A 41 2.43 9.43 -0.24
N LYS A 42 3.51 8.70 -0.49
CA LYS A 42 4.39 8.88 -1.66
C LYS A 42 4.89 7.51 -2.11
N MET A 43 5.27 7.41 -3.38
CA MET A 43 5.86 6.20 -3.93
C MET A 43 7.00 6.53 -4.89
N LEU A 44 7.93 5.60 -5.00
CA LEU A 44 9.03 5.63 -5.96
C LEU A 44 9.21 4.22 -6.49
N ARG A 45 9.09 4.08 -7.81
CA ARG A 45 9.39 2.83 -8.53
C ARG A 45 10.72 3.00 -9.22
N LYS A 46 11.65 2.11 -8.94
CA LYS A 46 12.96 2.06 -9.61
C LYS A 46 12.92 1.07 -10.77
N SER A 47 13.81 1.27 -11.74
CA SER A 47 13.92 0.42 -12.94
C SER A 47 14.39 -1.00 -12.64
N ASP A 48 15.00 -1.24 -11.49
CA ASP A 48 15.44 -2.55 -10.98
C ASP A 48 14.31 -3.36 -10.31
N GLY A 49 13.06 -2.89 -10.38
CA GLY A 49 11.91 -3.55 -9.79
C GLY A 49 11.71 -3.26 -8.30
N ILE A 50 12.53 -2.40 -7.70
CA ILE A 50 12.36 -1.99 -6.30
C ILE A 50 11.29 -0.89 -6.21
N THR A 51 10.33 -1.07 -5.29
CA THR A 51 9.31 -0.05 -4.99
C THR A 51 9.43 0.40 -3.54
N PHE A 52 9.48 1.71 -3.33
CA PHE A 52 9.41 2.31 -2.00
C PHE A 52 8.03 2.91 -1.78
N LEU A 53 7.40 2.61 -0.65
CA LEU A 53 6.10 3.09 -0.22
C LEU A 53 6.26 3.90 1.06
N TRP A 54 5.97 5.19 1.03
CA TRP A 54 6.13 6.06 2.20
C TRP A 54 4.85 6.13 3.03
N VAL A 55 4.99 5.91 4.34
CA VAL A 55 3.96 6.12 5.35
C VAL A 55 3.94 7.59 5.78
N THR A 56 5.12 8.16 5.99
CA THR A 56 5.38 9.56 6.34
C THR A 56 6.54 10.09 5.49
N ASP A 57 6.96 11.35 5.64
CA ASP A 57 8.16 11.82 4.91
C ASP A 57 9.45 11.12 5.37
N MET A 58 9.48 10.56 6.58
CA MET A 58 10.67 9.92 7.18
C MET A 58 10.62 8.40 7.19
N ARG A 59 9.44 7.79 7.03
CA ARG A 59 9.25 6.34 7.11
C ARG A 59 8.73 5.78 5.79
N SER A 60 9.46 4.81 5.24
CA SER A 60 9.08 4.05 4.05
C SER A 60 9.29 2.55 4.24
N TYR A 61 8.59 1.79 3.43
CA TYR A 61 8.79 0.35 3.26
C TYR A 61 9.28 0.07 1.85
N GLN A 62 10.29 -0.79 1.75
CA GLN A 62 10.81 -1.28 0.47
C GLN A 62 10.14 -2.60 0.12
N LEU A 63 9.76 -2.75 -1.14
CA LEU A 63 9.33 -4.00 -1.76
C LEU A 63 10.30 -4.34 -2.89
N GLY A 64 10.69 -5.62 -2.98
CA GLY A 64 11.75 -6.09 -3.88
C GLY A 64 13.16 -5.94 -3.31
N GLY A 65 14.16 -6.33 -4.11
CA GLY A 65 15.55 -6.44 -3.66
C GLY A 65 15.70 -7.44 -2.50
N HIS A 66 16.43 -7.06 -1.44
CA HIS A 66 16.60 -7.87 -0.23
C HIS A 66 15.50 -7.68 0.82
N SER A 67 14.44 -6.90 0.54
CA SER A 67 13.36 -6.70 1.51
C SER A 67 12.59 -8.01 1.72
N PRO A 68 12.35 -8.44 2.97
CA PRO A 68 11.53 -9.60 3.25
C PRO A 68 10.02 -9.29 3.15
N LEU A 69 9.65 -8.02 2.96
CA LEU A 69 8.26 -7.61 2.79
C LEU A 69 7.73 -8.01 1.42
N ARG A 70 6.45 -8.38 1.39
CA ARG A 70 5.69 -8.71 0.20
C ARG A 70 4.42 -7.89 0.18
N PHE A 71 4.03 -7.47 -1.02
CA PHE A 71 2.74 -6.86 -1.25
C PHE A 71 1.67 -7.95 -1.22
N ASP A 72 0.64 -7.77 -0.41
CA ASP A 72 -0.50 -8.69 -0.35
C ASP A 72 -1.65 -8.13 -1.17
N HIS A 73 -2.13 -6.93 -0.81
CA HIS A 73 -3.10 -6.16 -1.57
C HIS A 73 -3.11 -4.70 -1.13
N ALA A 74 -3.93 -3.88 -1.77
CA ALA A 74 -4.33 -2.58 -1.26
C ALA A 74 -5.83 -2.36 -1.39
N LEU A 75 -6.31 -1.34 -0.69
CA LEU A 75 -7.66 -0.84 -0.78
C LEU A 75 -7.62 0.62 -1.22
N ARG A 76 -8.36 0.94 -2.28
CA ARG A 76 -8.58 2.31 -2.75
C ARG A 76 -10.00 2.73 -2.40
N ASP A 77 -10.13 3.88 -1.75
CA ASP A 77 -11.45 4.45 -1.48
C ASP A 77 -12.14 4.75 -2.82
N GLY A 78 -13.31 4.15 -3.05
CA GLY A 78 -14.10 4.32 -4.27
C GLY A 78 -14.78 5.69 -4.37
N LYS A 79 -14.66 6.55 -3.36
CA LYS A 79 -15.06 7.96 -3.46
C LYS A 79 -14.09 8.69 -4.39
N THR A 80 -14.42 8.69 -5.67
CA THR A 80 -13.98 9.71 -6.62
C THR A 80 -14.19 11.07 -5.97
N ILE A 81 -13.13 11.86 -5.87
CA ILE A 81 -13.23 13.28 -5.54
C ILE A 81 -13.88 13.92 -6.77
N GLU A 82 -15.15 14.32 -6.63
CA GLU A 82 -15.77 15.31 -7.53
C GLU A 82 -15.09 16.67 -7.38
#